data_AF-A0A821PD53-F1
#
_entry.id   AF-A0A821PD53-F1
#
_cell.length_a   1.000
_cell.length_b   1.000
_cell.length_c   1.000
_cell.angle_alpha   90.00
_cell.angle_beta   90.00
_cell.angle_gamma   90.00
#
_symmetry.space_group_name_H-M   'P 1'
#
loop_
_entity.id
_entity.type
_entity.pdbx_description
1 polymer ?
#
loop_
_entity_poly.entity_id
_entity_poly.type
_entity_poly.pdbx_seq_one_letter_code
_entity_poly.pdbx_strand_id
1 'polypeptide(L)'
;ASDLVLSVELEQKASIYGFQPDSKRHQVLKISVLLPKCIATSRRILENGFSWTGSKSQIDGYKTYETNIDFEIRLMADLNIVGCNWIEIPAGKYFIRHMVTRGLTQQLKIQSRCQIELDVWAHDIISYPAEGDWQRIAPLRIMSYDIECAGRKGIFPEPEHDPVIQIASMIIRQGDKEEFIKTVFTLGTCANIAGVEVMACKTEHELLEKWADFVREVDPDIITGYNIQNFDFAYLLARAKHLNISTFPYLGRLKDVKTTARTTVLQSKQLGRRENKQINLEGRILFDLLL
;
A
#
# COMPACT_ATOMS: atom_id res chain seq x y z
N ALA A 1 23.92 -18.22 -13.84
CA ALA A 1 22.94 -17.19 -14.24
C ALA A 1 21.57 -17.79 -13.95
N SER A 2 20.68 -17.07 -13.26
CA SER A 2 19.32 -17.57 -13.04
C SER A 2 18.53 -17.46 -14.35
N ASP A 3 17.84 -18.53 -14.73
CA ASP A 3 17.00 -18.51 -15.93
C ASP A 3 15.84 -17.50 -15.76
N LEU A 4 15.70 -16.59 -16.73
CA LEU A 4 14.67 -15.55 -16.69
C LEU A 4 13.28 -16.11 -17.03
N VAL A 5 13.25 -17.17 -17.85
CA VAL A 5 12.06 -17.95 -18.19
C VAL A 5 12.06 -19.20 -17.32
N LEU A 6 11.01 -19.37 -16.54
CA LEU A 6 10.87 -20.46 -15.58
C LEU A 6 10.23 -21.71 -16.21
N SER A 7 9.23 -21.51 -17.06
CA SER A 7 8.56 -22.60 -17.77
C SER A 7 7.88 -22.10 -19.05
N VAL A 8 7.63 -23.03 -19.96
CA VAL A 8 6.82 -22.83 -21.16
C VAL A 8 5.85 -24.01 -21.26
N GLU A 9 4.56 -23.72 -21.18
CA GLU A 9 3.47 -24.71 -21.18
C GLU A 9 2.57 -24.48 -22.40
N LEU A 10 2.14 -25.56 -23.06
CA LEU A 10 1.11 -25.50 -24.11
C LEU A 10 -0.27 -25.58 -23.46
N GLU A 11 -1.10 -24.56 -23.69
CA GLU A 11 -2.49 -24.52 -23.21
C GLU A 11 -3.48 -24.37 -24.37
N GLN A 12 -4.72 -24.83 -24.17
CA GLN A 12 -5.83 -24.64 -25.11
C GLN A 12 -6.71 -23.48 -24.66
N LYS A 13 -6.67 -22.36 -25.38
CA LYS A 13 -7.42 -21.13 -25.04
C LYS A 13 -8.20 -20.61 -26.25
N ALA A 14 -9.18 -19.76 -26.00
CA ALA A 14 -9.92 -19.04 -27.03
C ALA A 14 -9.75 -17.53 -26.82
N SER A 15 -9.88 -16.75 -27.89
CA SER A 15 -9.85 -15.29 -27.80
C SER A 15 -11.18 -14.78 -27.25
N ILE A 16 -11.13 -13.79 -26.36
CA ILE A 16 -12.33 -13.08 -25.88
C ILE A 16 -13.02 -12.28 -26.98
N TYR A 17 -12.28 -11.87 -28.01
CA TYR A 17 -12.82 -11.07 -29.12
C TYR A 17 -13.55 -11.94 -30.15
N GLY A 18 -14.85 -11.70 -30.28
CA GLY A 18 -15.74 -12.40 -31.21
C GLY A 18 -16.25 -13.74 -30.67
N PHE A 19 -17.37 -14.21 -31.20
CA PHE A 19 -17.87 -15.54 -30.87
C PHE A 19 -16.98 -16.63 -31.50
N GLN A 20 -16.46 -17.52 -30.68
CA GLN A 20 -15.73 -18.70 -31.11
C GLN A 20 -16.43 -19.93 -30.50
N PRO A 21 -16.88 -20.90 -31.32
CA PRO A 21 -17.45 -22.13 -30.78
C PRO A 21 -16.38 -22.88 -29.97
N ASP A 22 -16.77 -23.61 -28.91
CA ASP A 22 -15.84 -24.32 -28.02
C ASP A 22 -14.91 -25.32 -28.73
N SER A 23 -15.32 -25.79 -29.90
CA SER A 23 -14.51 -26.64 -30.79
C SER A 23 -13.33 -25.92 -31.45
N LYS A 24 -13.25 -24.59 -31.35
CA LYS A 24 -12.19 -23.75 -31.94
C LYS A 24 -11.31 -23.11 -30.85
N ARG A 25 -10.74 -23.93 -29.97
CA ARG A 25 -9.64 -23.49 -29.11
C ARG A 25 -8.32 -23.58 -29.88
N HIS A 26 -7.44 -22.64 -29.59
CA HIS A 26 -6.12 -22.53 -30.18
C HIS A 26 -5.06 -22.94 -29.16
N GLN A 27 -4.00 -23.58 -29.64
CA GLN A 27 -2.80 -23.78 -28.84
C GLN A 27 -2.13 -22.43 -28.60
N VAL A 28 -1.88 -22.14 -27.33
CA VAL A 28 -1.14 -20.96 -26.89
C VAL A 28 0.02 -21.39 -25.99
N LEU A 29 1.10 -20.61 -26.00
CA LEU A 29 2.22 -20.80 -25.09
C LEU A 29 2.01 -19.92 -23.86
N LYS A 30 1.94 -20.55 -22.68
CA LYS A 30 2.03 -19.87 -21.40
C LYS A 30 3.48 -19.85 -20.96
N ILE A 31 4.03 -18.65 -20.83
CA ILE A 31 5.44 -18.43 -20.52
C ILE A 31 5.53 -17.82 -19.12
N SER A 32 6.07 -18.56 -18.16
CA SER A 32 6.31 -18.07 -16.81
C SER A 32 7.70 -17.43 -16.73
N VAL A 33 7.79 -16.26 -16.09
CA VAL A 33 9.04 -15.50 -15.94
C VAL A 33 9.38 -15.30 -14.46
N LEU A 34 10.66 -15.11 -14.16
CA LEU A 34 11.14 -15.01 -12.79
C LEU A 34 10.62 -13.78 -12.04
N LEU A 35 10.47 -12.63 -12.70
CA LEU A 35 10.03 -11.38 -12.09
C LEU A 35 8.99 -10.68 -12.97
N PRO A 36 7.98 -9.98 -12.39
CA PRO A 36 6.98 -9.24 -13.15
C PRO A 36 7.57 -8.24 -14.16
N LYS A 37 8.67 -7.58 -13.78
CA LYS A 37 9.38 -6.62 -14.67
C LYS A 37 9.92 -7.25 -15.96
N CYS A 38 10.07 -8.57 -16.01
CA CYS A 38 10.51 -9.28 -17.22
C CYS A 38 9.40 -9.34 -18.28
N ILE A 39 8.11 -9.23 -17.90
CA ILE A 39 6.97 -9.35 -18.81
C ILE A 39 7.07 -8.32 -19.96
N ALA A 40 7.37 -7.06 -19.65
CA ALA A 40 7.48 -6.01 -20.66
C ALA A 40 8.59 -6.28 -21.70
N THR A 41 9.74 -6.80 -21.25
CA THR A 41 10.85 -7.16 -22.14
C THR A 41 10.49 -8.38 -22.98
N SER A 42 9.92 -9.42 -22.37
CA SER A 42 9.49 -10.64 -23.07
C SER A 42 8.44 -10.33 -24.14
N ARG A 43 7.45 -9.50 -23.80
CA ARG A 43 6.43 -9.02 -24.75
C ARG A 43 7.07 -8.34 -25.96
N ARG A 44 7.98 -7.39 -25.74
CA ARG A 44 8.63 -6.65 -26.83
C ARG A 44 9.41 -7.56 -27.77
N ILE A 45 10.13 -8.54 -27.23
CA ILE A 45 10.89 -9.52 -28.04
C ILE A 45 9.92 -10.39 -28.86
N LEU A 46 8.85 -10.87 -28.23
CA LEU A 46 7.88 -11.73 -28.89
C LEU A 46 7.07 -10.98 -29.96
N GLU A 47 6.62 -9.75 -29.69
CA GLU A 47 5.79 -8.97 -30.63
C GLU A 47 6.58 -8.42 -31.82
N ASN A 48 7.85 -8.04 -31.62
CA ASN A 48 8.69 -7.51 -32.70
C ASN A 48 9.37 -8.61 -33.54
N GLY A 49 9.29 -9.86 -33.08
CA GLY A 49 10.06 -10.95 -33.64
C GLY A 49 11.54 -10.90 -33.22
N PHE A 50 12.26 -11.98 -33.50
CA PHE A 50 13.66 -12.11 -33.14
C PHE A 50 14.40 -13.08 -34.05
N SER A 51 15.73 -13.00 -34.03
CA SER A 51 16.64 -13.96 -34.64
C SER A 51 17.66 -14.43 -33.60
N TRP A 52 18.17 -15.65 -33.76
CA TRP A 52 19.26 -16.16 -32.92
C TRP A 52 20.30 -16.87 -33.79
N THR A 53 21.50 -17.01 -33.23
CA THR A 53 22.64 -17.62 -33.88
C THR A 53 22.34 -19.07 -34.28
N GLY A 54 22.44 -19.35 -35.58
CA GLY A 54 22.12 -20.66 -36.17
C GLY A 54 20.74 -20.76 -36.82
N SER A 55 19.86 -19.78 -36.62
CA SER A 55 18.63 -19.66 -37.42
C SER A 55 18.93 -19.04 -38.79
N LYS A 56 18.43 -19.67 -39.87
CA LYS A 56 18.48 -19.11 -41.24
C LYS A 56 17.35 -18.11 -41.51
N SER A 57 16.38 -17.97 -40.59
CA SER A 57 15.17 -17.17 -40.78
C SER A 57 14.86 -16.29 -39.57
N GLN A 58 14.45 -15.06 -39.82
CA GLN A 58 13.83 -14.20 -38.81
C GLN A 58 12.51 -14.84 -38.39
N ILE A 59 12.27 -14.95 -37.07
CA ILE A 59 10.94 -15.29 -36.56
C ILE A 59 10.13 -14.00 -36.55
N ASP A 60 8.98 -14.04 -37.23
CA ASP A 60 7.99 -12.97 -37.20
C ASP A 60 7.37 -12.83 -35.81
N GLY A 61 6.82 -11.65 -35.54
CA GLY A 61 6.20 -11.34 -34.26
C GLY A 61 5.01 -12.24 -33.92
N TYR A 62 4.90 -12.58 -32.64
CA TYR A 62 3.76 -13.27 -32.06
C TYR A 62 2.77 -12.28 -31.45
N LYS A 63 1.49 -12.63 -31.50
CA LYS A 63 0.46 -11.93 -30.72
C LYS A 63 0.57 -12.35 -29.25
N THR A 64 0.66 -11.38 -28.34
CA THR A 64 0.69 -11.63 -26.89
C THR A 64 -0.67 -11.39 -26.23
N TYR A 65 -0.88 -12.01 -25.08
CA TYR A 65 -2.10 -11.93 -24.27
C TYR A 65 -1.72 -11.73 -22.80
N GLU A 66 -2.58 -11.06 -22.02
CA GLU A 66 -2.39 -10.80 -20.59
C GLU A 66 -1.06 -10.12 -20.20
N THR A 67 -0.35 -9.51 -21.14
CA THR A 67 0.95 -8.85 -20.90
C THR A 67 0.84 -7.43 -20.34
N ASN A 68 -0.38 -6.95 -20.10
CA ASN A 68 -0.68 -5.59 -19.63
C ASN A 68 -1.67 -5.60 -18.46
N ILE A 69 -1.60 -6.64 -17.63
CA ILE A 69 -2.34 -6.76 -16.37
C ILE A 69 -1.31 -6.59 -15.25
N ASP A 70 -1.60 -5.75 -14.27
CA ASP A 70 -0.75 -5.57 -13.11
C ASP A 70 -0.61 -6.90 -12.34
N PHE A 71 0.57 -7.15 -11.79
CA PHE A 71 0.89 -8.44 -11.20
C PHE A 71 -0.01 -8.77 -10.01
N GLU A 72 -0.32 -7.76 -9.20
CA GLU A 72 -1.21 -7.85 -8.05
C GLU A 72 -2.63 -8.24 -8.49
N ILE A 73 -3.13 -7.64 -9.58
CA ILE A 73 -4.44 -7.95 -10.14
C ILE A 73 -4.47 -9.37 -10.73
N ARG A 74 -3.39 -9.78 -11.41
CA ARG A 74 -3.27 -11.16 -11.93
C ARG A 74 -3.25 -12.19 -10.80
N LEU A 75 -2.48 -11.94 -9.74
CA LEU A 75 -2.44 -12.79 -8.55
C LEU A 75 -3.81 -12.89 -7.88
N MET A 76 -4.49 -11.76 -7.70
CA MET A 76 -5.84 -11.71 -7.14
C MET A 76 -6.82 -12.54 -7.98
N ALA A 77 -6.80 -12.36 -9.30
CA ALA A 77 -7.65 -13.12 -10.21
C ALA A 77 -7.34 -14.63 -10.22
N ASP A 78 -6.06 -15.02 -10.15
CA ASP A 78 -5.65 -16.44 -10.09
C ASP A 78 -6.12 -17.14 -8.81
N LEU A 79 -6.12 -16.42 -7.69
CA LEU A 79 -6.51 -16.96 -6.38
C LEU A 79 -7.97 -16.66 -6.02
N ASN A 80 -8.75 -16.06 -6.93
CA ASN A 80 -10.11 -15.58 -6.66
C ASN A 80 -10.21 -14.66 -5.43
N ILE A 81 -9.19 -13.82 -5.21
CA ILE A 81 -9.16 -12.81 -4.14
C ILE A 81 -9.74 -11.51 -4.69
N VAL A 82 -10.70 -10.94 -3.95
CA VAL A 82 -11.29 -9.63 -4.24
C VAL A 82 -10.84 -8.58 -3.21
N GLY A 83 -11.21 -7.32 -3.43
CA GLY A 83 -10.97 -6.26 -2.44
C GLY A 83 -11.74 -6.52 -1.14
N CYS A 84 -11.14 -6.16 0.00
CA CYS A 84 -11.74 -6.32 1.34
C CYS A 84 -12.19 -7.75 1.66
N ASN A 85 -11.45 -8.75 1.18
CA ASN A 85 -11.83 -10.16 1.29
C ASN A 85 -11.37 -10.83 2.59
N TRP A 86 -12.11 -11.85 3.04
CA TRP A 86 -11.64 -12.76 4.07
C TRP A 86 -10.74 -13.85 3.48
N ILE A 87 -9.59 -14.03 4.12
CA ILE A 87 -8.59 -15.01 3.73
C ILE A 87 -8.30 -15.92 4.91
N GLU A 88 -8.22 -17.22 4.65
CA GLU A 88 -7.70 -18.22 5.59
C GLU A 88 -6.37 -18.78 5.10
N ILE A 89 -5.49 -19.06 6.06
CA ILE A 89 -4.26 -19.79 5.83
C ILE A 89 -4.30 -21.03 6.74
N PRO A 90 -4.43 -22.24 6.17
CA PRO A 90 -4.59 -23.46 6.95
C PRO A 90 -3.40 -23.74 7.88
N ALA A 91 -3.67 -24.40 9.01
CA ALA A 91 -2.62 -24.83 9.94
C ALA A 91 -1.57 -25.70 9.22
N GLY A 92 -0.29 -25.41 9.47
CA GLY A 92 0.83 -26.11 8.85
C GLY A 92 1.20 -25.64 7.43
N LYS A 93 0.47 -24.66 6.87
CA LYS A 93 0.77 -24.05 5.56
C LYS A 93 1.54 -22.74 5.61
N TYR A 94 1.82 -22.23 6.80
CA TYR A 94 2.54 -20.98 7.00
C TYR A 94 3.69 -21.12 7.98
N PHE A 95 4.63 -20.18 7.88
CA PHE A 95 5.74 -20.01 8.81
C PHE A 95 5.62 -18.66 9.48
N ILE A 96 5.59 -18.63 10.81
CA ILE A 96 5.59 -17.37 11.56
C ILE A 96 7.05 -16.89 11.65
N ARG A 97 7.34 -15.69 11.11
CA ARG A 97 8.72 -15.21 10.95
C ARG A 97 9.50 -15.04 12.25
N HIS A 98 8.83 -14.68 13.35
CA HIS A 98 9.51 -14.50 14.64
C HIS A 98 9.78 -15.82 15.36
N MET A 99 9.21 -16.94 14.89
CA MET A 99 9.44 -18.27 15.46
C MET A 99 10.62 -18.96 14.76
N VAL A 100 11.44 -19.66 15.54
CA VAL A 100 12.51 -20.53 14.99
C VAL A 100 11.84 -21.70 14.27
N THR A 101 11.85 -21.68 12.95
CA THR A 101 11.29 -22.76 12.13
C THR A 101 12.34 -23.84 11.90
N ARG A 102 11.98 -25.11 12.09
CA ARG A 102 12.83 -26.26 11.75
C ARG A 102 13.19 -26.23 10.25
N GLY A 103 14.48 -26.20 9.93
CA GLY A 103 15.00 -26.33 8.56
C GLY A 103 15.53 -25.05 7.92
N LEU A 104 15.31 -23.88 8.53
CA LEU A 104 16.02 -22.65 8.14
C LEU A 104 17.28 -22.49 9.00
N THR A 105 18.42 -22.22 8.36
CA THR A 105 19.72 -22.01 9.03
C THR A 105 19.81 -20.64 9.72
N GLN A 106 18.89 -19.72 9.44
CA GLN A 106 18.84 -18.39 10.04
C GLN A 106 17.39 -17.94 10.28
N GLN A 107 17.16 -17.25 11.40
CA GLN A 107 15.89 -16.59 11.69
C GLN A 107 15.65 -15.45 10.69
N LEU A 108 14.46 -15.42 10.08
CA LEU A 108 14.08 -14.34 9.17
C LEU A 108 13.85 -13.05 9.97
N LYS A 109 14.40 -11.93 9.49
CA LYS A 109 14.21 -10.61 10.12
C LYS A 109 12.75 -10.17 9.94
N ILE A 110 12.09 -9.79 11.03
CA ILE A 110 10.76 -9.14 11.00
C ILE A 110 10.88 -7.79 10.30
N GLN A 111 10.04 -7.56 9.28
CA GLN A 111 10.09 -6.37 8.44
C GLN A 111 8.95 -5.38 8.74
N SER A 112 7.86 -5.86 9.30
CA SER A 112 6.67 -5.07 9.62
C SER A 112 6.55 -4.74 11.11
N ARG A 113 5.60 -3.86 11.42
CA ARG A 113 5.12 -3.51 12.78
C ARG A 113 3.90 -4.34 13.18
N CYS A 114 3.42 -5.23 12.32
CA CYS A 114 2.27 -6.07 12.61
C CYS A 114 2.57 -7.04 13.75
N GLN A 115 1.53 -7.38 14.52
CA GLN A 115 1.64 -8.37 15.60
C GLN A 115 1.97 -9.77 15.06
N ILE A 116 1.47 -10.09 13.85
CA ILE A 116 1.67 -11.37 13.18
C ILE A 116 2.29 -11.09 11.80
N GLU A 117 3.47 -11.67 11.55
CA GLU A 117 4.13 -11.68 10.25
C GLU A 117 4.45 -13.13 9.89
N LEU A 118 3.89 -13.60 8.77
CA LEU A 118 4.02 -14.97 8.32
C LEU A 118 4.41 -15.03 6.83
N ASP A 119 5.01 -16.15 6.44
CA ASP A 119 5.27 -16.53 5.06
C ASP A 119 4.37 -17.72 4.69
N VAL A 120 3.77 -17.67 3.51
CA VAL A 120 2.84 -18.69 2.99
C VAL A 120 3.05 -18.84 1.48
N TRP A 121 2.87 -20.05 0.96
CA TRP A 121 2.81 -20.24 -0.49
C TRP A 121 1.48 -19.71 -1.05
N ALA A 122 1.52 -18.97 -2.15
CA ALA A 122 0.33 -18.35 -2.73
C ALA A 122 -0.84 -19.33 -2.97
N HIS A 123 -0.54 -20.58 -3.37
CA HIS A 123 -1.55 -21.61 -3.63
C HIS A 123 -2.13 -22.27 -2.38
N ASP A 124 -1.55 -22.02 -1.20
CA ASP A 124 -2.09 -22.49 0.09
C ASP A 124 -3.09 -21.50 0.70
N ILE A 125 -3.27 -20.32 0.08
CA ILE A 125 -4.21 -19.29 0.53
C ILE A 125 -5.63 -19.72 0.13
N ILE A 126 -6.55 -19.70 1.10
CA ILE A 126 -7.99 -19.92 0.87
C ILE A 126 -8.68 -18.56 0.84
N SER A 127 -9.31 -18.25 -0.30
CA SER A 127 -10.11 -17.05 -0.51
C SER A 127 -11.60 -17.39 -0.32
N TYR A 128 -12.29 -16.68 0.57
CA TYR A 128 -13.74 -16.83 0.72
C TYR A 128 -14.48 -15.83 -0.16
N PRO A 129 -15.64 -16.16 -0.76
CA PRO A 129 -16.51 -15.15 -1.34
C PRO A 129 -17.14 -14.28 -0.23
N ALA A 130 -17.43 -13.02 -0.52
CA ALA A 130 -18.08 -12.10 0.41
C ALA A 130 -19.59 -12.41 0.54
N GLU A 131 -19.90 -13.61 1.03
CA GLU A 131 -21.25 -14.17 1.16
C GLU A 131 -21.40 -14.83 2.54
N GLY A 132 -22.64 -14.84 3.06
CA GLY A 132 -22.95 -15.44 4.35
C GLY A 132 -22.07 -14.88 5.49
N ASP A 133 -21.40 -15.78 6.21
CA ASP A 133 -20.55 -15.45 7.36
C ASP A 133 -19.34 -14.56 6.99
N TRP A 134 -18.95 -14.53 5.72
CA TRP A 134 -17.82 -13.76 5.20
C TRP A 134 -18.22 -12.37 4.69
N GLN A 135 -19.47 -11.94 4.89
CA GLN A 135 -19.90 -10.55 4.65
C GLN A 135 -19.54 -9.60 5.79
N ARG A 136 -19.13 -10.14 6.95
CA ARG A 136 -18.77 -9.33 8.12
C ARG A 136 -17.58 -8.43 7.83
N ILE A 137 -17.55 -7.26 8.49
CA ILE A 137 -16.45 -6.31 8.41
C ILE A 137 -15.57 -6.48 9.66
N ALA A 138 -14.26 -6.49 9.48
CA ALA A 138 -13.32 -6.53 10.60
C ALA A 138 -13.45 -5.24 11.47
N PRO A 139 -13.11 -5.29 12.77
CA PRO A 139 -13.15 -4.12 13.65
C PRO A 139 -11.94 -3.20 13.38
N LEU A 140 -11.90 -2.59 12.19
CA LEU A 140 -10.81 -1.74 11.72
C LEU A 140 -10.63 -0.53 12.64
N ARG A 141 -9.37 -0.14 12.91
CA ARG A 141 -9.06 1.11 13.60
C ARG A 141 -9.03 2.25 12.60
N ILE A 142 -9.93 3.22 12.77
CA ILE A 142 -10.07 4.39 11.91
C ILE A 142 -9.57 5.60 12.70
N MET A 143 -8.49 6.20 12.23
CA MET A 143 -7.91 7.41 12.81
C MET A 143 -8.27 8.61 11.94
N SER A 144 -8.84 9.64 12.55
CA SER A 144 -8.94 10.98 11.96
C SER A 144 -7.97 11.92 12.67
N TYR A 145 -7.34 12.83 11.93
CA TYR A 145 -6.44 13.83 12.50
C TYR A 145 -6.51 15.15 11.72
N ASP A 146 -6.04 16.22 12.36
CA ASP A 146 -5.99 17.58 11.84
C ASP A 146 -4.79 18.31 12.48
N ILE A 147 -4.20 19.26 11.76
CA ILE A 147 -3.03 20.03 12.23
C ILE A 147 -3.30 21.52 12.24
N GLU A 148 -2.64 22.22 13.16
CA GLU A 148 -2.61 23.68 13.20
C GLU A 148 -1.17 24.18 13.08
N CYS A 149 -1.00 25.22 12.25
CA CYS A 149 0.29 25.86 12.00
C CYS A 149 0.25 27.35 12.36
N ALA A 150 1.30 27.86 13.00
CA ALA A 150 1.41 29.28 13.31
C ALA A 150 2.04 30.05 12.15
N GLY A 151 1.22 30.52 11.21
CA GLY A 151 1.66 31.25 10.02
C GLY A 151 2.01 32.73 10.25
N ARG A 152 2.84 33.27 9.36
CA ARG A 152 3.08 34.73 9.24
C ARG A 152 1.85 35.46 8.66
N LYS A 153 1.61 36.68 9.12
CA LYS A 153 0.44 37.48 8.73
C LYS A 153 0.35 37.67 7.20
N GLY A 154 -0.77 37.24 6.61
CA GLY A 154 -1.06 37.40 5.19
C GLY A 154 -0.33 36.43 4.26
N ILE A 155 0.40 35.46 4.81
CA ILE A 155 1.15 34.46 4.06
C ILE A 155 0.57 33.09 4.42
N PHE A 156 0.30 32.26 3.41
CA PHE A 156 -0.12 30.88 3.64
C PHE A 156 1.04 30.09 4.27
N PRO A 157 0.80 29.19 5.25
CA PRO A 157 1.89 28.50 5.93
C PRO A 157 2.86 27.80 4.99
N GLU A 158 4.16 27.99 5.23
CA GLU A 158 5.27 27.37 4.49
C GLU A 158 6.06 26.47 5.45
N PRO A 159 6.25 25.17 5.15
CA PRO A 159 6.90 24.22 6.06
C PRO A 159 8.31 24.62 6.50
N GLU A 160 9.02 25.43 5.73
CA GLU A 160 10.36 25.91 6.06
C GLU A 160 10.38 27.07 7.07
N HIS A 161 9.22 27.67 7.37
CA HIS A 161 9.14 28.89 8.17
C HIS A 161 8.14 28.79 9.31
N ASP A 162 6.97 28.23 9.04
CA ASP A 162 5.82 28.31 9.93
C ASP A 162 5.72 26.97 10.71
N PRO A 163 5.77 26.97 12.06
CA PRO A 163 5.80 25.74 12.84
C PRO A 163 4.42 25.11 12.95
N VAL A 164 4.40 23.78 13.05
CA VAL A 164 3.24 23.01 13.50
C VAL A 164 3.13 23.19 15.02
N ILE A 165 1.99 23.67 15.47
CA ILE A 165 1.75 24.00 16.89
C ILE A 165 0.77 23.04 17.56
N GLN A 166 -0.13 22.40 16.80
CA GLN A 166 -1.04 21.40 17.35
C GLN A 166 -1.29 20.29 16.34
N ILE A 167 -1.47 19.06 16.83
CA ILE A 167 -2.00 17.94 16.05
C ILE A 167 -3.04 17.24 16.91
N ALA A 168 -4.29 17.28 16.46
CA ALA A 168 -5.40 16.58 17.12
C ALA A 168 -5.62 15.23 16.45
N SER A 169 -6.01 14.20 17.21
CA SER A 169 -6.31 12.88 16.65
C SER A 169 -7.44 12.19 17.41
N MET A 170 -8.32 11.54 16.68
CA MET A 170 -9.41 10.72 17.21
C MET A 170 -9.40 9.35 16.57
N ILE A 171 -9.62 8.30 17.36
CA ILE A 171 -9.64 6.92 16.84
C ILE A 171 -10.89 6.20 17.31
N ILE A 172 -11.58 5.61 16.34
CA ILE A 172 -12.77 4.78 16.52
C ILE A 172 -12.51 3.39 15.94
N ARG A 173 -13.15 2.36 16.49
CA ARG A 173 -13.18 1.03 15.87
C ARG A 173 -14.43 0.93 15.01
N GLN A 174 -14.29 0.35 13.83
CA GLN A 174 -15.42 0.11 12.93
C GLN A 174 -16.53 -0.65 13.65
N GLY A 175 -17.72 -0.04 13.71
CA GLY A 175 -18.91 -0.59 14.38
C GLY A 175 -19.15 -0.08 15.80
N ASP A 176 -18.15 0.54 16.46
CA ASP A 176 -18.34 1.20 17.74
C ASP A 176 -19.13 2.53 17.55
N LYS A 177 -19.83 2.97 18.60
CA LYS A 177 -20.60 4.23 18.59
C LYS A 177 -19.77 5.45 18.94
N GLU A 178 -18.72 5.25 19.72
CA GLU A 178 -17.89 6.31 20.28
C GLU A 178 -16.42 5.99 20.04
N GLU A 179 -15.63 7.04 19.84
CA GLU A 179 -14.18 6.96 19.80
C GLU A 179 -13.59 6.48 21.13
N PHE A 180 -12.53 5.68 21.05
CA PHE A 180 -11.85 5.14 22.24
C PHE A 180 -10.53 5.86 22.54
N ILE A 181 -10.04 6.71 21.63
CA ILE A 181 -8.88 7.58 21.85
C ILE A 181 -9.20 8.97 21.31
N LYS A 182 -8.93 9.98 22.14
CA LYS A 182 -8.89 11.40 21.77
C LYS A 182 -7.62 11.99 22.31
N THR A 183 -6.76 12.51 21.44
CA THR A 183 -5.48 13.11 21.80
C THR A 183 -5.30 14.47 21.14
N VAL A 184 -4.57 15.34 21.80
CA VAL A 184 -4.03 16.56 21.18
C VAL A 184 -2.57 16.73 21.59
N PHE A 185 -1.69 16.80 20.59
CA PHE A 185 -0.28 17.12 20.78
C PHE A 185 -0.12 18.63 20.61
N THR A 186 0.43 19.33 21.59
CA THR A 186 0.55 20.80 21.54
C THR A 186 1.98 21.26 21.74
N LEU A 187 2.39 22.29 21.01
CA LEU A 187 3.65 22.98 21.26
C LEU A 187 3.49 23.94 22.44
N GLY A 188 4.34 23.79 23.44
CA GLY A 188 4.22 24.50 24.72
C GLY A 188 3.20 23.84 25.64
N THR A 189 2.63 24.63 26.54
CA THR A 189 1.65 24.17 27.53
C THR A 189 0.23 24.25 27.01
N CYS A 190 -0.63 23.32 27.40
CA CYS A 190 -2.06 23.36 27.14
C CYS A 190 -2.81 22.99 28.43
N ALA A 191 -3.98 23.59 28.64
CA ALA A 191 -4.85 23.22 29.76
C ALA A 191 -5.47 21.85 29.51
N ASN A 192 -5.82 21.14 30.59
CA ASN A 192 -6.50 19.85 30.47
C ASN A 192 -7.87 20.03 29.81
N ILE A 193 -8.21 19.12 28.90
CA ILE A 193 -9.49 19.07 28.22
C ILE A 193 -10.20 17.78 28.66
N ALA A 194 -11.45 17.89 29.13
CA ALA A 194 -12.18 16.75 29.65
C ALA A 194 -12.35 15.65 28.58
N GLY A 195 -11.91 14.43 28.90
CA GLY A 195 -12.01 13.28 28.00
C GLY A 195 -10.99 13.25 26.85
N VAL A 196 -10.00 14.15 26.85
CA VAL A 196 -8.93 14.21 25.85
C VAL A 196 -7.57 14.12 26.54
N GLU A 197 -6.69 13.28 26.02
CA GLU A 197 -5.31 13.19 26.47
C GLU A 197 -4.49 14.34 25.85
N VAL A 198 -4.01 15.25 26.69
CA VAL A 198 -3.27 16.44 26.26
C VAL A 198 -1.76 16.18 26.37
N MET A 199 -1.10 16.04 25.22
CA MET A 199 0.33 15.76 25.08
C MET A 199 1.11 17.07 24.85
N ALA A 200 1.36 17.82 25.93
CA ALA A 200 2.15 19.05 25.88
C ALA A 200 3.64 18.75 25.60
N CYS A 201 4.17 19.30 24.51
CA CYS A 201 5.53 19.09 24.02
C CYS A 201 6.34 20.39 24.10
N LYS A 202 7.58 20.32 24.58
CA LYS A 202 8.41 21.52 24.78
C LYS A 202 8.96 22.09 23.48
N THR A 203 9.19 21.22 22.50
CA THR A 203 9.72 21.58 21.18
C THR A 203 8.87 20.98 20.08
N GLU A 204 8.92 21.58 18.91
CA GLU A 204 8.23 21.05 17.73
C GLU A 204 8.81 19.70 17.29
N HIS A 205 10.12 19.48 17.51
CA HIS A 205 10.75 18.19 17.29
C HIS A 205 10.09 17.09 18.13
N GLU A 206 9.93 17.34 19.43
CA GLU A 206 9.26 16.41 20.34
C GLU A 206 7.80 16.16 19.93
N LEU A 207 7.09 17.21 19.51
CA LEU A 207 5.70 17.12 19.04
C LEU A 207 5.58 16.16 17.85
N LEU A 208 6.37 16.38 16.80
CA LEU A 208 6.33 15.57 15.59
C LEU A 208 6.80 14.14 15.85
N GLU A 209 7.85 13.96 16.65
CA GLU A 209 8.35 12.62 17.01
C GLU A 209 7.31 11.82 17.80
N LYS A 210 6.70 12.43 18.83
CA LYS A 210 5.65 11.78 19.64
C LYS A 210 4.40 11.47 18.82
N TRP A 211 3.98 12.34 17.92
CA TRP A 211 2.84 12.04 17.04
C TRP A 211 3.15 10.88 16.08
N ALA A 212 4.37 10.82 15.53
CA ALA A 212 4.80 9.71 14.69
C ALA A 212 4.87 8.39 15.48
N ASP A 213 5.34 8.41 16.73
CA ASP A 213 5.30 7.25 17.63
C ASP A 213 3.87 6.80 17.94
N PHE A 214 2.98 7.76 18.22
CA PHE A 214 1.57 7.51 18.46
C PHE A 214 0.89 6.81 17.26
N VAL A 215 1.13 7.28 16.02
CA VAL A 215 0.61 6.61 14.81
C VAL A 215 1.11 5.17 14.71
N ARG A 216 2.39 4.93 15.05
CA ARG A 216 2.97 3.57 15.04
C ARG A 216 2.39 2.67 16.13
N GLU A 217 2.13 3.21 17.30
CA GLU A 217 1.64 2.48 18.47
C GLU A 217 0.14 2.15 18.38
N VAL A 218 -0.68 3.13 17.96
CA VAL A 218 -2.12 2.93 17.76
C VAL A 218 -2.41 2.00 16.57
N ASP A 219 -1.51 1.96 15.59
CA ASP A 219 -1.58 1.11 14.40
C ASP A 219 -2.95 1.20 13.67
N PRO A 220 -3.35 2.39 13.17
CA PRO A 220 -4.61 2.54 12.45
C PRO A 220 -4.63 1.79 11.10
N ASP A 221 -5.74 1.15 10.79
CA ASP A 221 -5.97 0.51 9.49
C ASP A 221 -6.33 1.55 8.42
N ILE A 222 -7.14 2.54 8.79
CA ILE A 222 -7.57 3.64 7.94
C ILE A 222 -7.15 4.95 8.60
N ILE A 223 -6.52 5.84 7.85
CA ILE A 223 -6.29 7.23 8.24
C ILE A 223 -7.13 8.13 7.34
N THR A 224 -7.96 8.96 7.96
CA THR A 224 -8.91 9.85 7.30
C THR A 224 -8.84 11.27 7.86
N GLY A 225 -9.56 12.21 7.24
CA GLY A 225 -9.56 13.62 7.55
C GLY A 225 -9.96 14.41 6.30
N TYR A 226 -9.77 15.73 6.34
CA TYR A 226 -10.17 16.60 5.24
C TYR A 226 -8.95 17.35 4.71
N ASN A 227 -8.59 17.12 3.43
CA ASN A 227 -7.40 17.68 2.79
C ASN A 227 -6.06 17.14 3.33
N ILE A 228 -6.10 15.99 4.03
CA ILE A 228 -4.94 15.39 4.70
C ILE A 228 -3.81 15.02 3.74
N GLN A 229 -4.10 14.67 2.49
CA GLN A 229 -3.06 14.28 1.54
C GLN A 229 -2.36 15.51 0.96
N ASN A 230 -3.13 16.51 0.54
CA ASN A 230 -2.61 17.69 -0.17
C ASN A 230 -2.02 18.72 0.78
N PHE A 231 -2.51 18.81 2.02
CA PHE A 231 -2.00 19.71 3.04
C PHE A 231 -1.32 18.96 4.18
N ASP A 232 -2.07 18.31 5.09
CA ASP A 232 -1.52 17.88 6.38
C ASP A 232 -0.30 16.97 6.28
N PHE A 233 -0.40 15.82 5.61
CA PHE A 233 0.74 14.90 5.43
C PHE A 233 1.88 15.57 4.65
N ALA A 234 1.57 16.29 3.57
CA ALA A 234 2.58 16.96 2.77
C ALA A 234 3.35 18.00 3.61
N TYR A 235 2.64 18.75 4.44
CA TYR A 235 3.18 19.76 5.34
C TYR A 235 4.03 19.12 6.43
N LEU A 236 3.50 18.11 7.14
CA LEU A 236 4.20 17.39 8.20
C LEU A 236 5.50 16.73 7.69
N LEU A 237 5.47 16.09 6.53
CA LEU A 237 6.66 15.46 5.93
C LEU A 237 7.72 16.50 5.54
N ALA A 238 7.30 17.63 4.95
CA ALA A 238 8.21 18.71 4.60
C ALA A 238 8.79 19.39 5.84
N ARG A 239 7.97 19.64 6.86
CA ARG A 239 8.38 20.25 8.14
C ARG A 239 9.36 19.37 8.90
N ALA A 240 9.06 18.08 9.03
CA ALA A 240 9.96 17.11 9.66
C ALA A 240 11.30 17.01 8.93
N LYS A 241 11.29 17.10 7.58
CA LYS A 241 12.52 17.17 6.79
C LYS A 241 13.30 18.45 7.07
N HIS A 242 12.64 19.61 7.12
CA HIS A 242 13.27 20.90 7.43
C HIS A 242 13.95 20.88 8.82
N LEU A 243 13.30 20.25 9.81
CA LEU A 243 13.81 20.11 11.18
C LEU A 243 14.79 18.93 11.36
N ASN A 244 15.13 18.19 10.31
CA ASN A 244 16.01 17.01 10.33
C ASN A 244 15.52 15.86 11.24
N ILE A 245 14.21 15.68 11.37
CA ILE A 245 13.60 14.60 12.17
C ILE A 245 13.58 13.31 11.34
N SER A 246 14.72 12.61 11.34
CA SER A 246 14.93 11.45 10.46
C SER A 246 14.02 10.25 10.72
N THR A 247 13.43 10.15 11.91
CA THR A 247 12.52 9.07 12.36
C THR A 247 11.06 9.31 11.98
N PHE A 248 10.67 10.56 11.70
CA PHE A 248 9.29 10.93 11.38
C PHE A 248 8.72 10.21 10.15
N PRO A 249 9.41 10.11 8.99
CA PRO A 249 8.81 9.62 7.75
C PRO A 249 8.67 8.09 7.71
N TYR A 250 8.59 7.38 8.83
CA TYR A 250 8.37 5.94 8.91
C TYR A 250 7.02 5.65 9.57
N LEU A 251 5.94 6.06 8.89
CA LEU A 251 4.57 6.01 9.39
C LEU A 251 3.79 4.75 8.95
N GLY A 252 4.25 4.08 7.88
CA GLY A 252 3.69 2.81 7.41
C GLY A 252 3.94 1.63 8.36
N ARG A 253 3.33 0.48 8.05
CA ARG A 253 3.56 -0.77 8.77
C ARG A 253 4.89 -1.43 8.42
N LEU A 254 5.49 -1.14 7.28
CA LEU A 254 6.86 -1.59 6.95
C LEU A 254 7.90 -0.69 7.61
N LYS A 255 8.79 -1.27 8.43
CA LYS A 255 9.74 -0.52 9.29
C LYS A 255 10.76 0.28 8.50
N ASP A 256 11.21 -0.27 7.38
CA ASP A 256 12.34 0.25 6.59
C ASP A 256 11.87 1.03 5.34
N VAL A 257 10.56 1.31 5.21
CA VAL A 257 9.99 2.06 4.07
C VAL A 257 9.63 3.48 4.50
N LYS A 258 10.21 4.47 3.81
CA LYS A 258 9.88 5.88 4.03
C LYS A 258 8.54 6.25 3.37
N THR A 259 7.71 6.94 4.12
CA THR A 259 6.56 7.71 3.66
C THR A 259 7.05 8.95 2.92
N THR A 260 6.54 9.12 1.70
CA THR A 260 6.89 10.22 0.80
C THR A 260 5.62 10.80 0.18
N ALA A 261 5.62 12.11 -0.04
CA ALA A 261 4.59 12.79 -0.83
C ALA A 261 5.06 12.90 -2.28
N ARG A 262 4.26 12.40 -3.22
CA ARG A 262 4.53 12.49 -4.66
C ARG A 262 3.39 13.23 -5.35
N THR A 263 3.72 14.20 -6.20
CA THR A 263 2.71 14.84 -7.04
C THR A 263 2.21 13.84 -8.08
N THR A 264 0.90 13.72 -8.18
CA THR A 264 0.19 12.95 -9.21
C THR A 264 -0.80 13.86 -9.91
N VAL A 265 -0.86 13.76 -11.24
CA VAL A 265 -1.82 14.51 -12.05
C VAL A 265 -2.87 13.53 -12.53
N LEU A 266 -4.10 13.73 -12.09
CA LEU A 266 -5.26 12.99 -12.57
C LEU A 266 -5.98 13.85 -13.61
N GLN A 267 -6.21 13.27 -14.79
CA GLN A 267 -6.90 13.95 -15.87
C GLN A 267 -7.96 13.03 -16.46
N SER A 268 -9.23 13.42 -16.37
CA SER A 268 -10.34 12.74 -17.03
C SER A 268 -11.36 13.76 -17.55
N LYS A 269 -12.20 13.34 -18.50
CA LYS A 269 -13.28 14.20 -19.00
C LYS A 269 -14.30 14.55 -17.92
N GLN A 270 -14.58 13.62 -16.99
CA GLN A 270 -15.57 13.83 -15.94
C GLN A 270 -15.04 14.66 -14.77
N LEU A 271 -13.78 14.46 -14.36
CA LEU A 271 -13.21 15.07 -13.16
C LEU A 271 -12.30 16.28 -13.44
N GLY A 272 -12.05 16.57 -14.73
CA GLY A 272 -11.13 17.60 -15.16
C GLY A 272 -9.67 17.19 -14.91
N ARG A 273 -8.79 18.20 -14.83
CA ARG A 273 -7.39 18.04 -14.47
C ARG A 273 -7.20 18.47 -13.02
N ARG A 274 -6.75 17.56 -12.16
CA ARG A 274 -6.43 17.81 -10.76
C ARG A 274 -5.00 17.40 -10.49
N GLU A 275 -4.31 18.19 -9.68
CA GLU A 275 -2.99 17.85 -9.14
C GLU A 275 -3.16 17.52 -7.66
N ASN A 276 -2.85 16.28 -7.29
CA ASN A 276 -2.96 15.79 -5.92
C ASN A 276 -1.63 15.21 -5.45
N LYS A 277 -1.41 15.22 -4.15
CA LYS A 277 -0.32 14.51 -3.50
C LYS A 277 -0.76 13.08 -3.18
N GLN A 278 -0.01 12.12 -3.68
CA GLN A 278 -0.09 10.73 -3.26
C GLN A 278 0.91 10.51 -2.13
N ILE A 279 0.42 10.02 -0.99
CA ILE A 279 1.24 9.66 0.17
C ILE A 279 1.30 8.14 0.25
N ASN A 280 2.49 7.56 0.35
CA ASN A 280 2.62 6.12 0.54
C ASN A 280 2.66 5.74 2.04
N LEU A 281 1.72 4.90 2.47
CA LEU A 281 1.63 4.36 3.83
C LEU A 281 1.42 2.85 3.77
N GLU A 282 2.51 2.11 3.54
CA GLU A 282 2.41 0.67 3.29
C GLU A 282 1.66 -0.04 4.43
N GLY A 283 0.62 -0.78 4.06
CA GLY A 283 -0.25 -1.51 5.00
C GLY A 283 -1.32 -0.68 5.72
N ARG A 284 -1.47 0.62 5.39
CA ARG A 284 -2.56 1.49 5.88
C ARG A 284 -3.31 2.09 4.70
N ILE A 285 -4.61 2.26 4.85
CA ILE A 285 -5.45 2.92 3.84
C ILE A 285 -5.53 4.41 4.17
N LEU A 286 -5.32 5.25 3.17
CA LEU A 286 -5.63 6.68 3.25
C LEU A 286 -6.97 6.96 2.60
N PHE A 287 -7.83 7.65 3.35
CA PHE A 287 -9.16 8.04 2.89
C PHE A 287 -9.38 9.53 3.18
N ASP A 288 -8.91 10.38 2.27
CA ASP A 288 -9.10 11.82 2.36
C ASP A 288 -10.52 12.19 1.90
N LEU A 289 -11.29 12.87 2.76
CA LEU A 289 -12.68 13.23 2.47
C LEU A 289 -12.83 14.32 1.39
N LEU A 290 -11.75 15.03 1.05
CA LEU A 290 -11.77 16.06 0.02
C LEU A 290 -11.57 15.49 -1.40
N LEU A 291 -10.83 14.38 -1.53
CA LEU A 291 -10.29 13.92 -2.81
C LEU A 291 -11.24 13.08 -3.66
#